data_AF-A0A923BEM8-F1
#
_entry.id   AF-A0A923BEM8-F1
#
_cell.length_a   1.000
_cell.length_b   1.000
_cell.length_c   1.000
_cell.angle_alpha   90.00
_cell.angle_beta   90.00
_cell.angle_gamma   90.00
#
_symmetry.space_group_name_H-M   'P 1'
#
loop_
_entity.id
_entity.type
_entity.pdbx_description
1 polymer ?
#
loop_
_entity_poly.entity_id
_entity_poly.type
_entity_poly.pdbx_seq_one_letter_code
_entity_poly.pdbx_strand_id
1 'polypeptide(L)'
;MAREIAIHASLAADKRRADASRAEPLGGRQDQEEPMEQGMPSAREAAPPSLEKADPWGWARASAGAGAAVGLAALALTWRHLPGMAEPPWPIAQQFGCAALSALRLVAPELLSSAARSCALDWSHASEASRLGVGARLAFASLAACVPGALLFRPMMRPRDRLIHLRGARRRSGDDAADRLRAKFKDAAAARPDHDIAPGVPYPGDMWSKHLLVVGGTGAGKSTFAKPLLSKIFAADEPALVFDPKGEFTAMFDEAPILAPWDARSHAWDVGRDMRNVADMRRFAESLVEPSTDPMWANASRQILVGLMAWLQATRGSEWGFADLAEAVAMPQSSIAPIMRDHHPEAARLVEKPTVTSQGILINLASSCAPIFDLAEAWGDL
;
A
#
# COMPACT_ATOMS: atom_id res chain seq x y z
N MET A 1 26.80 0.21 -18.90
CA MET A 1 25.50 0.37 -18.22
C MET A 1 25.28 1.73 -17.56
N ALA A 2 26.01 2.15 -16.52
CA ALA A 2 25.75 3.45 -15.84
C ALA A 2 25.96 4.70 -16.71
N ARG A 3 26.88 4.65 -17.69
CA ARG A 3 27.13 5.73 -18.66
C ARG A 3 26.04 5.86 -19.73
N GLU A 4 25.35 4.78 -20.05
CA GLU A 4 24.37 4.71 -21.14
C GLU A 4 22.99 5.22 -20.67
N ILE A 5 22.66 4.94 -19.41
CA ILE A 5 21.49 5.48 -18.71
C ILE A 5 21.60 7.01 -18.56
N ALA A 6 22.80 7.54 -18.31
CA ALA A 6 23.04 8.98 -18.21
C ALA A 6 22.82 9.71 -19.55
N ILE A 7 23.20 9.08 -20.67
CA ILE A 7 23.03 9.65 -22.02
C ILE A 7 21.55 9.66 -22.43
N HIS A 8 20.82 8.57 -22.17
CA HIS A 8 19.38 8.52 -22.45
C HIS A 8 18.56 9.48 -21.57
N ALA A 9 18.95 9.69 -20.31
CA ALA A 9 18.30 10.66 -19.43
C ALA A 9 18.53 12.12 -19.90
N SER A 10 19.73 12.43 -20.41
CA SER A 10 20.06 13.75 -20.96
C SER A 10 19.29 14.06 -22.25
N LEU A 11 19.20 13.10 -23.17
CA LEU A 11 18.46 13.23 -24.43
C LEU A 11 16.94 13.38 -24.19
N ALA A 12 16.40 12.70 -23.17
CA ALA A 12 15.00 12.83 -22.78
C ALA A 12 14.67 14.16 -22.08
N ALA A 13 15.66 14.82 -21.47
CA ALA A 13 15.51 16.15 -20.87
C ALA A 13 15.56 17.26 -21.93
N ASP A 14 16.44 17.16 -22.92
CA ASP A 14 16.54 18.13 -24.02
C ASP A 14 15.32 18.08 -24.95
N LYS A 15 14.77 16.89 -25.22
CA LYS A 15 13.54 16.75 -26.02
C LYS A 15 12.34 17.41 -25.34
N ARG A 16 12.24 17.32 -24.00
CA ARG A 16 11.18 18.01 -23.22
C ARG A 16 11.37 19.53 -23.19
N ARG A 17 12.61 20.03 -23.20
CA ARG A 17 12.89 21.47 -23.32
C ARG A 17 12.55 22.01 -24.73
N ALA A 18 12.85 21.23 -25.76
CA ALA A 18 12.48 21.58 -27.14
C ALA A 18 10.96 21.61 -27.34
N ASP A 19 10.23 20.63 -26.78
CA ASP A 19 8.76 20.59 -26.86
C ASP A 19 8.09 21.72 -26.03
N ALA A 20 8.69 22.14 -24.91
CA ALA A 20 8.22 23.28 -24.13
C ALA A 20 8.40 24.64 -24.84
N SER A 21 9.39 24.76 -25.73
CA SER A 21 9.64 25.97 -26.53
C SER A 21 8.73 26.12 -27.77
N ARG A 22 7.94 25.08 -28.10
CA ARG A 22 7.03 25.04 -29.27
C ARG A 22 5.55 25.20 -28.92
N ALA A 23 5.20 25.37 -27.64
CA ALA A 23 3.83 25.66 -27.24
C ALA A 23 3.49 27.12 -27.57
N GLU A 24 2.67 27.34 -28.60
CA GLU A 24 2.08 28.66 -28.89
C GLU A 24 1.28 29.17 -27.68
N PRO A 25 1.36 30.48 -27.36
CA PRO A 25 0.63 31.04 -26.24
C PRO A 25 -0.85 31.15 -26.60
N LEU A 26 -1.70 30.37 -25.92
CA LEU A 26 -3.14 30.54 -25.92
C LEU A 26 -3.46 31.96 -25.40
N GLY A 27 -4.12 32.74 -26.26
CA GLY A 27 -4.40 34.16 -26.06
C GLY A 27 -5.04 34.49 -24.70
N GLY A 28 -4.43 35.45 -24.02
CA GLY A 28 -4.99 36.05 -22.80
C GLY A 28 -6.21 36.90 -23.13
N ARG A 29 -7.34 36.56 -22.52
CA ARG A 29 -8.41 37.53 -22.25
C ARG A 29 -7.93 38.40 -21.10
N GLN A 30 -7.77 39.68 -21.35
CA GLN A 30 -7.63 40.69 -20.31
C GLN A 30 -8.99 40.81 -19.60
N ASP A 31 -9.15 40.11 -18.48
CA ASP A 31 -10.18 40.44 -17.51
C ASP A 31 -9.63 41.59 -16.66
N GLN A 32 -10.31 42.73 -16.74
CA GLN A 32 -10.00 43.94 -15.99
C GLN A 32 -10.08 43.65 -14.49
N GLU A 33 -9.00 43.94 -13.76
CA GLU A 33 -9.01 44.00 -12.30
C GLU A 33 -9.77 45.26 -11.86
N GLU A 34 -11.04 45.10 -11.46
CA GLU A 34 -11.71 46.07 -10.58
C GLU A 34 -11.27 45.83 -9.13
N PRO A 35 -10.93 46.88 -8.35
CA PRO A 35 -10.57 46.72 -6.96
C PRO A 35 -11.84 46.58 -6.11
N MET A 36 -12.25 45.33 -5.83
CA MET A 36 -13.19 45.07 -4.74
C MET A 36 -12.46 45.10 -3.39
N GLU A 37 -12.36 46.29 -2.84
CA GLU A 37 -12.11 46.51 -1.43
C GLU A 37 -13.38 46.21 -0.63
N GLN A 38 -13.68 44.92 -0.38
CA GLN A 38 -14.76 44.52 0.54
C GLN A 38 -14.37 43.30 1.39
N GLY A 39 -13.98 43.59 2.65
CA GLY A 39 -14.28 42.80 3.83
C GLY A 39 -13.80 41.34 3.86
N MET A 40 -12.49 41.10 3.95
CA MET A 40 -12.00 39.82 4.48
C MET A 40 -12.22 39.78 6.01
N PRO A 41 -12.97 38.79 6.56
CA PRO A 41 -12.98 38.58 8.00
C PRO A 41 -11.56 38.19 8.47
N SER A 42 -11.16 38.73 9.62
CA SER A 42 -9.81 38.63 10.18
C SER A 42 -9.26 37.20 10.12
N ALA A 43 -8.04 37.08 9.60
CA ALA A 43 -7.21 35.89 9.56
C ALA A 43 -6.77 35.43 10.98
N ARG A 44 -7.72 34.96 11.79
CA ARG A 44 -7.44 34.06 12.91
C ARG A 44 -7.70 32.62 12.45
N GLU A 45 -6.66 32.00 11.91
CA GLU A 45 -6.38 30.56 12.05
C GLU A 45 -7.37 29.53 11.45
N ALA A 46 -7.92 29.79 10.26
CA ALA A 46 -8.61 28.72 9.51
C ALA A 46 -7.59 27.79 8.84
N ALA A 47 -7.00 26.87 9.63
CA ALA A 47 -6.14 25.82 9.07
C ALA A 47 -6.88 25.05 7.96
N PRO A 48 -6.18 24.56 6.92
CA PRO A 48 -6.80 23.99 5.73
C PRO A 48 -7.78 22.86 6.07
N PRO A 49 -8.91 22.74 5.35
CA PRO A 49 -9.98 21.78 5.64
C PRO A 49 -9.55 20.30 5.50
N SER A 50 -8.39 20.06 4.90
CA SER A 50 -7.74 18.75 4.79
C SER A 50 -7.05 18.28 6.07
N LEU A 51 -6.79 19.19 7.02
CA LEU A 51 -6.22 18.81 8.32
C LEU A 51 -7.28 18.14 9.16
N GLU A 52 -6.99 16.91 9.58
CA GLU A 52 -7.85 16.17 10.50
C GLU A 52 -7.87 16.90 11.85
N LYS A 53 -9.05 17.36 12.29
CA LYS A 53 -9.25 18.02 13.59
C LYS A 53 -10.33 17.30 14.37
N ALA A 54 -10.10 17.10 15.66
CA ALA A 54 -11.19 16.81 16.60
C ALA A 54 -11.99 18.10 16.84
N ASP A 55 -13.28 17.97 17.18
CA ASP A 55 -14.12 19.11 17.56
C ASP A 55 -14.56 19.01 19.04
N PRO A 56 -13.68 19.35 20.01
CA PRO A 56 -14.01 19.31 21.43
C PRO A 56 -15.19 20.22 21.78
N TRP A 57 -15.32 21.36 21.11
CA TRP A 57 -16.39 22.33 21.35
C TRP A 57 -17.72 21.89 20.76
N GLY A 58 -17.70 21.23 19.60
CA GLY A 58 -18.86 20.54 19.04
C GLY A 58 -19.31 19.41 19.94
N TRP A 59 -18.38 18.58 20.44
CA TRP A 59 -18.70 17.54 21.42
C TRP A 59 -19.30 18.13 22.69
N ALA A 60 -18.70 19.17 23.27
CA ALA A 60 -19.22 19.81 24.49
C ALA A 60 -20.63 20.36 24.28
N ARG A 61 -20.90 21.05 23.17
CA ARG A 61 -22.23 21.59 22.85
C ARG A 61 -23.27 20.49 22.58
N ALA A 62 -22.92 19.49 21.78
CA ALA A 62 -23.81 18.37 21.48
C ALA A 62 -24.12 17.54 22.74
N SER A 63 -23.11 17.30 23.57
CA SER A 63 -23.23 16.59 24.84
C SER A 63 -24.05 17.38 25.86
N ALA A 64 -23.85 18.69 25.96
CA ALA A 64 -24.64 19.55 26.84
C ALA A 64 -26.11 19.62 26.39
N GLY A 65 -26.37 19.79 25.09
CA GLY A 65 -27.73 19.85 24.55
C GLY A 65 -28.47 18.52 24.70
N ALA A 66 -27.86 17.42 24.26
CA ALA A 66 -28.46 16.08 24.39
C ALA A 66 -28.56 15.64 25.86
N GLY A 67 -27.55 15.94 26.67
CA GLY A 67 -27.52 15.65 28.10
C GLY A 67 -28.61 16.39 28.87
N ALA A 68 -28.84 17.67 28.58
CA ALA A 68 -29.94 18.44 29.16
C ALA A 68 -31.30 17.83 28.80
N ALA A 69 -31.53 17.48 27.53
CA ALA A 69 -32.76 16.85 27.09
C ALA A 69 -33.01 15.49 27.78
N VAL A 70 -32.00 14.62 27.81
CA VAL A 70 -32.08 13.30 28.46
C VAL A 70 -32.24 13.43 29.98
N GLY A 71 -31.51 14.34 30.62
CA GLY A 71 -31.61 14.60 32.05
C GLY A 71 -32.99 15.13 32.45
N LEU A 72 -33.54 16.10 31.71
CA LEU A 72 -34.89 16.62 31.94
C LEU A 72 -35.97 15.56 31.71
N ALA A 73 -35.84 14.74 30.67
CA ALA A 73 -36.76 13.64 30.41
C ALA A 73 -36.68 12.57 31.52
N ALA A 74 -35.48 12.15 31.92
CA ALA A 74 -35.25 11.21 33.01
C ALA A 74 -35.84 11.75 34.32
N LEU A 75 -35.65 13.04 34.60
CA LEU A 75 -36.21 13.68 35.77
C LEU A 75 -37.74 13.72 35.71
N ALA A 76 -38.34 14.12 34.60
CA ALA A 76 -39.80 14.19 34.43
C ALA A 76 -40.47 12.81 34.53
N LEU A 77 -39.83 11.77 33.98
CA LEU A 77 -40.30 10.39 34.06
C LEU A 77 -40.20 9.83 35.48
N THR A 78 -39.10 10.11 36.17
CA THR A 78 -38.88 9.64 37.54
C THR A 78 -39.63 10.47 38.59
N TRP A 79 -40.11 11.67 38.25
CA TRP A 79 -40.99 12.47 39.10
C TRP A 79 -42.42 11.93 39.21
N ARG A 80 -42.76 10.89 38.44
CA ARG A 80 -44.02 10.16 38.57
C ARG A 80 -43.95 9.18 39.74
N HIS A 81 -45.10 8.64 40.13
CA HIS A 81 -45.14 7.58 41.13
C HIS A 81 -44.33 6.38 40.64
N LEU A 82 -43.35 5.94 41.44
CA LEU A 82 -42.51 4.78 41.18
C LEU A 82 -42.70 3.77 42.32
N PRO A 83 -42.96 2.48 42.02
CA PRO A 83 -43.07 1.46 43.06
C PRO A 83 -41.80 1.40 43.91
N GLY A 84 -41.94 1.45 45.24
CA GLY A 84 -40.82 1.35 46.17
C GLY A 84 -40.00 2.64 46.39
N MET A 85 -40.38 3.78 45.78
CA MET A 85 -39.81 5.08 46.09
C MET A 85 -40.84 6.00 46.73
N ALA A 86 -40.45 6.72 47.79
CA ALA A 86 -41.29 7.75 48.38
C ALA A 86 -41.64 8.84 47.35
N GLU A 87 -42.87 9.35 47.44
CA GLU A 87 -43.35 10.42 46.59
C GLU A 87 -42.59 11.72 46.88
N PRO A 88 -42.28 12.51 45.82
CA PRO A 88 -41.74 13.84 46.02
C PRO A 88 -42.78 14.70 46.76
N PRO A 89 -42.35 15.57 47.69
CA PRO A 89 -43.26 16.36 48.51
C PRO A 89 -44.05 17.38 47.68
N TRP A 90 -43.51 17.79 46.53
CA TRP A 90 -44.10 18.79 45.65
C TRP A 90 -44.01 18.42 44.16
N PRO A 91 -44.86 19.02 43.31
CA PRO A 91 -44.67 19.03 41.87
C PRO A 91 -43.30 19.58 41.48
N ILE A 92 -42.75 19.08 40.38
CA ILE A 92 -41.40 19.42 39.91
C ILE A 92 -41.16 20.94 39.80
N ALA A 93 -42.14 21.70 39.31
CA ALA A 93 -42.05 23.16 39.17
C ALA A 93 -41.91 23.87 40.53
N GLN A 94 -42.65 23.41 41.54
CA GLN A 94 -42.59 23.97 42.88
C GLN A 94 -41.29 23.59 43.60
N GLN A 95 -40.80 22.36 43.40
CA GLN A 95 -39.49 21.92 43.91
C GLN A 95 -38.35 22.81 43.38
N PHE A 96 -38.31 23.05 42.06
CA PHE A 96 -37.29 23.91 41.47
C PHE A 96 -37.47 25.39 41.82
N GLY A 97 -38.72 25.87 41.91
CA GLY A 97 -39.01 27.23 42.38
C GLY A 97 -38.49 27.46 43.81
N CYS A 98 -38.75 26.52 44.72
CA CYS A 98 -38.24 26.58 46.09
C CYS A 98 -36.70 26.48 46.17
N ALA A 99 -36.08 25.63 45.34
CA ALA A 99 -34.62 25.54 45.26
C ALA A 99 -33.99 26.84 44.73
N ALA A 100 -34.59 27.45 43.70
CA ALA A 100 -34.14 28.72 43.13
C ALA A 100 -34.27 29.88 44.13
N LEU A 101 -35.41 29.98 44.83
CA LEU A 101 -35.61 30.97 45.89
C LEU A 101 -34.62 30.80 47.04
N SER A 102 -34.33 29.55 47.43
CA SER A 102 -33.34 29.24 48.47
C SER A 102 -31.91 29.60 48.04
N ALA A 103 -31.55 29.37 46.78
CA ALA A 103 -30.26 29.78 46.23
C ALA A 103 -30.14 31.31 46.09
N LEU A 104 -31.20 31.97 45.64
CA LEU A 104 -31.23 33.43 45.47
C LEU A 104 -31.12 34.16 46.82
N ARG A 105 -31.61 33.56 47.90
CA ARG A 105 -31.38 34.04 49.27
C ARG A 105 -29.90 34.10 49.65
N LEU A 106 -29.04 33.23 49.11
CA LEU A 106 -27.59 33.24 49.38
C LEU A 106 -26.89 34.43 48.72
N VAL A 107 -27.48 34.97 47.64
CA VAL A 107 -26.90 36.04 46.83
C VAL A 107 -27.53 37.41 47.16
N ALA A 108 -28.83 37.44 47.43
CA ALA A 108 -29.60 38.64 47.73
C ALA A 108 -30.54 38.38 48.92
N PRO A 109 -30.02 38.37 50.16
CA PRO A 109 -30.77 37.97 51.35
C PRO A 109 -31.98 38.87 51.66
N GLU A 110 -31.96 40.13 51.19
CA GLU A 110 -32.97 41.15 51.51
C GLU A 110 -34.20 41.12 50.57
N LEU A 111 -34.08 40.62 49.34
CA LEU A 111 -35.16 40.78 48.34
C LEU A 111 -36.30 39.75 48.44
N LEU A 112 -36.04 38.54 48.97
CA LEU A 112 -36.94 37.38 48.86
C LEU A 112 -37.02 36.53 50.15
N SER A 113 -36.76 37.14 51.31
CA SER A 113 -36.58 36.43 52.58
C SER A 113 -37.83 35.66 53.06
N SER A 114 -39.04 36.14 52.77
CA SER A 114 -40.29 35.49 53.21
C SER A 114 -40.58 34.20 52.44
N ALA A 115 -40.60 34.24 51.11
CA ALA A 115 -40.88 33.08 50.26
C ALA A 115 -39.82 31.97 50.38
N ALA A 116 -38.54 32.35 50.47
CA ALA A 116 -37.45 31.40 50.67
C ALA A 116 -37.48 30.75 52.06
N ARG A 117 -37.91 31.48 53.11
CA ARG A 117 -38.08 30.91 54.46
C ARG A 117 -39.21 29.88 54.50
N SER A 118 -40.34 30.15 53.84
CA SER A 118 -41.45 29.19 53.75
C SER A 118 -41.03 27.89 53.07
N CYS A 119 -40.38 27.97 51.90
CA CYS A 119 -39.84 26.81 51.21
C CYS A 119 -38.84 26.00 52.07
N ALA A 120 -37.98 26.68 52.83
CA ALA A 120 -37.00 26.02 53.69
C ALA A 120 -37.65 25.30 54.89
N LEU A 121 -38.69 25.91 55.48
CA LEU A 121 -39.47 25.31 56.56
C LEU A 121 -40.22 24.08 56.06
N ASP A 122 -40.94 24.19 54.94
CA ASP A 122 -41.71 23.07 54.39
C ASP A 122 -40.79 21.91 53.96
N TRP A 123 -39.58 22.20 53.45
CA TRP A 123 -38.57 21.18 53.15
C TRP A 123 -38.05 20.48 54.41
N SER A 124 -37.89 21.22 55.51
CA SER A 124 -37.45 20.66 56.80
C SER A 124 -38.48 19.71 57.43
N HIS A 125 -39.77 19.90 57.11
CA HIS A 125 -40.88 19.03 57.51
C HIS A 125 -41.08 17.83 56.58
N ALA A 126 -40.46 17.79 55.40
CA ALA A 126 -40.54 16.65 54.50
C ALA A 126 -39.94 15.39 55.16
N SER A 127 -40.55 14.22 54.95
CA SER A 127 -40.05 12.95 55.49
C SER A 127 -38.62 12.64 54.98
N GLU A 128 -37.84 11.91 55.77
CA GLU A 128 -36.49 11.47 55.36
C GLU A 128 -36.53 10.67 54.05
N ALA A 129 -37.51 9.79 53.91
CA ALA A 129 -37.73 9.01 52.71
C ALA A 129 -38.01 9.88 51.46
N SER A 130 -38.79 10.95 51.60
CA SER A 130 -39.06 11.91 50.51
C SER A 130 -37.80 12.70 50.11
N ARG A 131 -36.96 13.09 51.08
CA ARG A 131 -35.69 13.79 50.80
C ARG A 131 -34.70 12.87 50.06
N LEU A 132 -34.55 11.63 50.52
CA LEU A 132 -33.75 10.61 49.84
C LEU A 132 -34.30 10.31 48.44
N GLY A 133 -35.63 10.24 48.30
CA GLY A 133 -36.30 10.03 47.02
C GLY A 133 -36.06 11.16 46.02
N VAL A 134 -36.03 12.42 46.45
CA VAL A 134 -35.67 13.56 45.58
C VAL A 134 -34.19 13.50 45.21
N GLY A 135 -33.31 13.21 46.17
CA GLY A 135 -31.87 13.04 45.93
C GLY A 135 -31.56 11.93 44.91
N ALA A 136 -32.20 10.77 45.04
CA ALA A 136 -32.02 9.64 44.13
C ALA A 136 -32.49 9.96 42.70
N ARG A 137 -33.60 10.67 42.54
CA ARG A 137 -34.12 11.11 41.22
C ARG A 137 -33.20 12.12 40.55
N LEU A 138 -32.70 13.08 41.32
CA LEU A 138 -31.70 14.04 40.82
C LEU A 138 -30.40 13.33 40.43
N ALA A 139 -29.90 12.40 41.26
CA ALA A 139 -28.72 11.61 40.95
C ALA A 139 -28.90 10.77 39.67
N PHE A 140 -30.05 10.10 39.52
CA PHE A 140 -30.38 9.34 38.33
C PHE A 140 -30.46 10.25 37.08
N ALA A 141 -31.12 11.40 37.18
CA ALA A 141 -31.21 12.36 36.08
C ALA A 141 -29.84 12.93 35.69
N SER A 142 -28.96 13.21 36.66
CA SER A 142 -27.59 13.64 36.41
C SER A 142 -26.76 12.56 35.73
N LEU A 143 -26.86 11.29 36.17
CA LEU A 143 -26.20 10.16 35.52
C LEU A 143 -26.71 9.98 34.08
N ALA A 144 -28.03 10.06 33.87
CA ALA A 144 -28.63 9.98 32.55
C ALA A 144 -28.16 11.14 31.64
N ALA A 145 -28.00 12.35 32.16
CA ALA A 145 -27.48 13.50 31.42
C ALA A 145 -26.02 13.32 30.95
N CYS A 146 -25.21 12.48 31.64
CA CYS A 146 -23.85 12.17 31.23
C CYS A 146 -23.77 11.13 30.10
N VAL A 147 -24.81 10.31 29.90
CA VAL A 147 -24.81 9.21 28.91
C VAL A 147 -24.55 9.70 27.48
N PRO A 148 -25.24 10.74 26.95
CA PRO A 148 -24.94 11.26 25.63
C PRO A 148 -23.49 11.73 25.47
N GLY A 149 -22.91 12.35 26.50
CA GLY A 149 -21.52 12.79 26.48
C GLY A 149 -20.54 11.64 26.30
N ALA A 150 -20.75 10.53 27.03
CA ALA A 150 -19.95 9.33 26.90
C ALA A 150 -20.10 8.66 25.52
N LEU A 151 -21.34 8.56 25.01
CA LEU A 151 -21.63 7.94 23.71
C LEU A 151 -21.07 8.77 22.53
N LEU A 152 -21.10 10.10 22.63
CA LEU A 152 -20.63 11.02 21.59
C LEU A 152 -19.12 11.26 21.62
N PHE A 153 -18.44 10.95 22.72
CA PHE A 153 -17.01 11.24 22.90
C PHE A 153 -16.15 10.59 21.81
N ARG A 154 -16.18 9.26 21.69
CA ARG A 154 -15.38 8.53 20.70
C ARG A 154 -15.64 8.97 19.25
N PRO A 155 -16.90 9.08 18.76
CA PRO A 155 -17.14 9.46 17.37
C PRO A 155 -16.80 10.91 17.08
N MET A 156 -16.89 11.86 18.03
CA MET A 156 -16.60 13.28 17.77
C MET A 156 -15.14 13.68 18.02
N MET A 157 -14.43 12.93 18.88
CA MET A 157 -13.02 13.17 19.17
C MET A 157 -12.07 12.49 18.18
N ARG A 158 -12.58 11.62 17.29
CA ARG A 158 -11.79 11.11 16.16
C ARG A 158 -11.53 12.24 15.17
N PRO A 159 -10.25 12.59 14.89
CA PRO A 159 -9.91 13.59 13.90
C PRO A 159 -10.57 13.26 12.56
N ARG A 160 -11.23 14.25 11.93
CA ARG A 160 -11.79 14.12 10.60
C ARG A 160 -11.43 15.32 9.76
N ASP A 161 -11.21 15.08 8.47
CA ASP A 161 -11.23 16.14 7.46
C ASP A 161 -12.66 16.73 7.36
N ARG A 162 -12.77 18.02 6.98
CA ARG A 162 -14.07 18.66 6.71
C ARG A 162 -14.47 18.50 5.24
N LEU A 163 -14.00 17.43 4.59
CA LEU A 163 -14.19 17.19 3.18
C LEU A 163 -15.25 16.11 2.95
N ILE A 164 -16.12 16.35 1.97
CA ILE A 164 -17.07 15.32 1.51
C ILE A 164 -16.35 14.45 0.49
N HIS A 165 -16.19 13.17 0.81
CA HIS A 165 -15.65 12.22 -0.15
C HIS A 165 -16.72 11.90 -1.20
N LEU A 166 -16.52 12.37 -2.44
CA LEU A 166 -17.46 12.15 -3.53
C LEU A 166 -17.31 10.78 -4.18
N ARG A 167 -16.08 10.40 -4.56
CA ARG A 167 -15.78 9.13 -5.25
C ARG A 167 -14.29 8.79 -5.24
N GLY A 168 -13.96 7.55 -5.57
CA GLY A 168 -12.60 7.08 -5.85
C GLY A 168 -11.85 6.56 -4.63
N ALA A 169 -10.54 6.36 -4.80
CA ALA A 169 -9.69 5.88 -3.72
C ALA A 169 -9.57 6.93 -2.61
N ARG A 170 -9.71 6.49 -1.35
CA ARG A 170 -9.48 7.34 -0.19
C ARG A 170 -8.22 6.86 0.53
N ARG A 171 -7.25 7.76 0.67
CA ARG A 171 -6.06 7.49 1.49
C ARG A 171 -6.48 7.39 2.95
N ARG A 172 -6.06 6.31 3.60
CA ARG A 172 -6.13 6.11 5.05
C ARG A 172 -4.71 5.96 5.59
N SER A 173 -4.53 6.11 6.89
CA SER A 173 -3.21 6.01 7.52
C SER A 173 -3.31 5.44 8.93
N GLY A 174 -2.21 4.87 9.41
CA GLY A 174 -2.11 4.29 10.75
C GLY A 174 -3.11 3.17 11.00
N ASP A 175 -3.60 3.11 12.23
CA ASP A 175 -4.45 2.01 12.70
C ASP A 175 -5.79 1.92 11.96
N ASP A 176 -6.41 3.04 11.54
CA ASP A 176 -7.65 2.99 10.75
C ASP A 176 -7.45 2.28 9.41
N ALA A 177 -6.28 2.47 8.77
CA ALA A 177 -5.96 1.75 7.55
C ALA A 177 -5.78 0.24 7.82
N ALA A 178 -5.04 -0.10 8.88
CA ALA A 178 -4.78 -1.48 9.25
C ALA A 178 -6.07 -2.23 9.66
N ASP A 179 -6.92 -1.61 10.49
CA ASP A 179 -8.22 -2.17 10.91
C ASP A 179 -9.14 -2.42 9.72
N ARG A 180 -9.18 -1.48 8.76
CA ARG A 180 -9.99 -1.64 7.55
C ARG A 180 -9.44 -2.72 6.63
N LEU A 181 -8.13 -2.84 6.49
CA LEU A 181 -7.51 -3.92 5.72
C LEU A 181 -7.78 -5.28 6.37
N ARG A 182 -7.62 -5.39 7.70
CA ARG A 182 -8.02 -6.57 8.47
C ARG A 182 -9.48 -6.94 8.23
N ALA A 183 -10.40 -5.98 8.38
CA ALA A 183 -11.82 -6.22 8.17
C ALA A 183 -12.14 -6.59 6.71
N LYS A 184 -11.52 -5.92 5.73
CA LYS A 184 -11.72 -6.16 4.30
C LYS A 184 -11.26 -7.56 3.89
N PHE A 185 -10.11 -8.00 4.41
CA PHE A 185 -9.51 -9.26 4.02
C PHE A 185 -9.84 -10.42 4.96
N LYS A 186 -10.56 -10.20 6.06
CA LYS A 186 -10.89 -11.23 7.07
C LYS A 186 -11.40 -12.52 6.46
N ASP A 187 -12.51 -12.44 5.71
CA ASP A 187 -13.17 -13.64 5.17
C ASP A 187 -12.35 -14.27 4.05
N ALA A 188 -11.71 -13.45 3.20
CA ALA A 188 -10.87 -13.91 2.11
C ALA A 188 -9.58 -14.61 2.61
N ALA A 189 -8.96 -14.07 3.66
CA ALA A 189 -7.78 -14.65 4.29
C ALA A 189 -8.14 -15.90 5.10
N ALA A 190 -9.35 -15.98 5.66
CA ALA A 190 -9.84 -17.23 6.26
C ALA A 190 -10.09 -18.32 5.21
N ALA A 191 -10.60 -17.94 4.02
CA ALA A 191 -10.84 -18.88 2.93
C ALA A 191 -9.56 -19.35 2.23
N ARG A 192 -8.57 -18.47 2.10
CA ARG A 192 -7.24 -18.75 1.52
C ARG A 192 -6.15 -18.12 2.37
N PRO A 193 -5.74 -18.80 3.46
CA PRO A 193 -4.72 -18.30 4.37
C PRO A 193 -3.35 -18.26 3.70
N ASP A 194 -2.58 -17.22 4.02
CA ASP A 194 -1.24 -16.98 3.48
C ASP A 194 -0.53 -15.92 4.37
N HIS A 195 0.72 -15.59 4.04
CA HIS A 195 1.55 -14.62 4.76
C HIS A 195 0.91 -13.24 4.86
N ASP A 196 0.93 -12.66 6.05
CA ASP A 196 0.56 -11.25 6.24
C ASP A 196 1.46 -10.30 5.42
N ILE A 197 0.86 -9.33 4.72
CA ILE A 197 1.57 -8.29 3.95
C ILE A 197 2.34 -7.31 4.85
N ALA A 198 1.87 -7.12 6.08
CA ALA A 198 2.49 -6.32 7.13
C ALA A 198 2.10 -6.91 8.50
N PRO A 199 2.84 -6.66 9.59
CA PRO A 199 2.53 -7.26 10.89
C PRO A 199 1.06 -7.08 11.31
N GLY A 200 0.32 -8.19 11.45
CA GLY A 200 -1.09 -8.17 11.85
C GLY A 200 -2.05 -7.64 10.78
N VAL A 201 -1.64 -7.64 9.51
CA VAL A 201 -2.47 -7.28 8.36
C VAL A 201 -2.54 -8.49 7.42
N PRO A 202 -3.65 -9.26 7.48
CA PRO A 202 -3.80 -10.46 6.66
C PRO A 202 -3.88 -10.09 5.19
N TYR A 203 -3.24 -10.92 4.36
CA TYR A 203 -3.28 -10.79 2.91
C TYR A 203 -3.61 -12.16 2.31
N PRO A 204 -4.79 -12.32 1.67
CA PRO A 204 -5.23 -13.62 1.18
C PRO A 204 -4.30 -14.17 0.09
N GLY A 205 -4.17 -15.50 -0.01
CA GLY A 205 -3.32 -16.13 -1.04
C GLY A 205 -3.70 -15.74 -2.48
N ASP A 206 -5.00 -15.52 -2.74
CA ASP A 206 -5.47 -15.00 -4.04
C ASP A 206 -4.91 -13.62 -4.41
N MET A 207 -4.52 -12.84 -3.41
CA MET A 207 -3.89 -11.54 -3.62
C MET A 207 -2.38 -11.69 -3.86
N TRP A 208 -1.71 -12.65 -3.21
CA TRP A 208 -0.31 -12.95 -3.50
C TRP A 208 -0.12 -13.47 -4.93
N SER A 209 -1.06 -14.28 -5.43
CA SER A 209 -1.06 -14.77 -6.82
C SER A 209 -1.29 -13.68 -7.88
N LYS A 210 -1.64 -12.45 -7.48
CA LYS A 210 -1.86 -11.29 -8.39
C LYS A 210 -0.65 -10.37 -8.50
N HIS A 211 0.49 -10.79 -7.95
CA HIS A 211 1.72 -10.00 -7.85
C HIS A 211 1.60 -8.80 -6.91
N LEU A 212 2.76 -8.32 -6.44
CA LEU A 212 2.88 -7.14 -5.58
C LEU A 212 3.89 -6.17 -6.19
N LEU A 213 3.48 -4.92 -6.38
CA LEU A 213 4.38 -3.84 -6.80
C LEU A 213 4.70 -2.93 -5.61
N VAL A 214 5.97 -2.90 -5.20
CA VAL A 214 6.47 -2.04 -4.12
C VAL A 214 7.26 -0.88 -4.72
N VAL A 215 6.71 0.33 -4.62
CA VAL A 215 7.30 1.54 -5.20
C VAL A 215 7.90 2.41 -4.09
N GLY A 216 9.13 2.87 -4.30
CA GLY A 216 9.79 3.81 -3.40
C GLY A 216 11.15 4.25 -3.92
N GLY A 217 11.56 5.47 -3.57
CA GLY A 217 12.90 5.99 -3.89
C GLY A 217 14.03 5.20 -3.23
N THR A 218 15.27 5.57 -3.54
CA THR A 218 16.45 5.07 -2.81
C THR A 218 16.33 5.45 -1.33
N GLY A 219 16.57 4.51 -0.43
CA GLY A 219 16.43 4.74 1.02
C GLY A 219 14.99 4.73 1.56
N ALA A 220 13.97 4.52 0.73
CA ALA A 220 12.57 4.51 1.18
C ALA A 220 12.13 3.25 1.97
N GLY A 221 13.06 2.34 2.28
CA GLY A 221 12.76 1.12 3.05
C GLY A 221 12.20 -0.06 2.26
N LYS A 222 12.41 -0.12 0.93
CA LYS A 222 11.95 -1.28 0.12
C LYS A 222 12.51 -2.61 0.62
N SER A 223 13.81 -2.66 0.92
CA SER A 223 14.44 -3.87 1.47
C SER A 223 13.93 -4.16 2.89
N THR A 224 13.66 -3.12 3.70
CA THR A 224 13.03 -3.26 5.03
C THR A 224 11.64 -3.88 4.95
N PHE A 225 10.88 -3.58 3.89
CA PHE A 225 9.60 -4.21 3.62
C PHE A 225 9.76 -5.68 3.17
N ALA A 226 10.71 -5.97 2.27
CA ALA A 226 10.88 -7.31 1.69
C ALA A 226 11.45 -8.34 2.69
N LYS A 227 12.37 -7.94 3.57
CA LYS A 227 13.09 -8.85 4.49
C LYS A 227 12.17 -9.69 5.39
N PRO A 228 11.18 -9.11 6.10
CA PRO A 228 10.25 -9.90 6.91
C PRO A 228 9.37 -10.83 6.09
N LEU A 229 9.02 -10.46 4.85
CA LEU A 229 8.24 -11.31 3.97
C LEU A 229 9.06 -12.53 3.52
N LEU A 230 10.28 -12.31 3.03
CA LEU A 230 11.20 -13.39 2.64
C LEU A 230 11.51 -14.31 3.82
N SER A 231 11.70 -13.76 5.02
CA SER A 231 11.93 -14.56 6.23
C SER A 231 10.77 -15.51 6.52
N LYS A 232 9.52 -15.08 6.28
CA LYS A 232 8.34 -15.95 6.46
C LYS A 232 8.24 -17.03 5.39
N ILE A 233 8.50 -16.66 4.13
CA ILE A 233 8.51 -17.60 2.99
C ILE A 233 9.54 -18.71 3.27
N PHE A 234 10.77 -18.34 3.66
CA PHE A 234 11.81 -19.31 3.98
C PHE A 234 11.50 -20.13 5.25
N ALA A 235 10.95 -19.51 6.30
CA ALA A 235 10.53 -20.24 7.49
C ALA A 235 9.37 -21.23 7.24
N ALA A 236 8.62 -21.02 6.15
CA ALA A 236 7.56 -21.92 5.70
C ALA A 236 8.04 -22.99 4.70
N ASP A 237 9.35 -23.04 4.39
CA ASP A 237 9.93 -23.93 3.37
C ASP A 237 9.30 -23.74 1.98
N GLU A 238 8.91 -22.50 1.67
CA GLU A 238 8.35 -22.13 0.37
C GLU A 238 9.45 -21.71 -0.62
N PRO A 239 9.38 -22.14 -1.89
CA PRO A 239 10.39 -21.80 -2.88
C PRO A 239 10.29 -20.33 -3.29
N ALA A 240 11.44 -19.64 -3.35
CA ALA A 240 11.53 -18.29 -3.90
C ALA A 240 12.77 -18.12 -4.78
N LEU A 241 12.60 -17.42 -5.90
CA LEU A 241 13.70 -16.93 -6.73
C LEU A 241 13.91 -15.44 -6.41
N VAL A 242 15.03 -15.12 -5.77
CA VAL A 242 15.35 -13.75 -5.34
C VAL A 242 16.44 -13.18 -6.24
N PHE A 243 16.11 -12.14 -7.01
CA PHE A 243 17.09 -11.38 -7.76
C PHE A 243 17.77 -10.36 -6.84
N ASP A 244 19.01 -10.64 -6.42
CA ASP A 244 19.76 -9.86 -5.44
C ASP A 244 21.11 -9.34 -5.97
N PRO A 245 21.11 -8.30 -6.82
CA PRO A 245 22.35 -7.74 -7.35
C PRO A 245 23.24 -7.05 -6.30
N LYS A 246 22.73 -6.81 -5.08
CA LYS A 246 23.49 -6.18 -3.99
C LYS A 246 24.01 -7.17 -2.97
N GLY A 247 23.59 -8.43 -3.03
CA GLY A 247 23.91 -9.46 -2.05
C GLY A 247 23.34 -9.20 -0.64
N GLU A 248 22.36 -8.30 -0.49
CA GLU A 248 21.83 -7.97 0.85
C GLU A 248 20.89 -9.04 1.42
N PHE A 249 20.24 -9.81 0.54
CA PHE A 249 19.42 -10.96 0.89
C PHE A 249 20.30 -12.21 0.97
N THR A 250 21.24 -12.40 0.03
CA THR A 250 22.22 -13.51 0.10
C THR A 250 23.01 -13.47 1.40
N ALA A 251 23.47 -12.30 1.85
CA ALA A 251 24.18 -12.17 3.13
C ALA A 251 23.30 -12.40 4.37
N MET A 252 21.98 -12.29 4.23
CA MET A 252 21.01 -12.52 5.31
C MET A 252 20.53 -13.97 5.38
N PHE A 253 20.48 -14.65 4.24
CA PHE A 253 19.93 -16.00 4.08
C PHE A 253 20.99 -16.91 3.45
N ASP A 254 21.97 -17.34 4.25
CA ASP A 254 23.20 -18.01 3.79
C ASP A 254 22.99 -19.47 3.31
N GLU A 255 21.81 -20.04 3.51
CA GLU A 255 21.50 -21.45 3.18
C GLU A 255 20.95 -21.64 1.76
N ALA A 256 20.65 -20.57 1.02
CA ALA A 256 20.02 -20.66 -0.29
C ALA A 256 21.03 -20.96 -1.42
N PRO A 257 20.71 -21.85 -2.38
CA PRO A 257 21.49 -22.02 -3.60
C PRO A 257 21.67 -20.68 -4.33
N ILE A 258 22.92 -20.35 -4.67
CA ILE A 258 23.26 -19.13 -5.39
C ILE A 258 23.46 -19.46 -6.87
N LEU A 259 22.96 -18.60 -7.75
CA LEU A 259 23.25 -18.63 -9.18
C LEU A 259 23.93 -17.30 -9.58
N ALA A 260 25.26 -17.27 -9.48
CA ALA A 260 26.09 -16.11 -9.75
C ALA A 260 27.46 -16.55 -10.27
N PRO A 261 27.74 -16.47 -11.59
CA PRO A 261 28.96 -17.05 -12.19
C PRO A 261 30.28 -16.48 -11.63
N TRP A 262 30.25 -15.34 -10.95
CA TRP A 262 31.41 -14.72 -10.30
C TRP A 262 31.58 -15.09 -8.81
N ASP A 263 30.63 -15.83 -8.20
CA ASP A 263 30.69 -16.24 -6.79
C ASP A 263 31.12 -17.72 -6.69
N ALA A 264 32.18 -17.99 -5.93
CA ALA A 264 32.73 -19.34 -5.74
C ALA A 264 31.76 -20.33 -5.07
N ARG A 265 30.70 -19.84 -4.42
CA ARG A 265 29.64 -20.67 -3.82
C ARG A 265 28.52 -20.99 -4.81
N SER A 266 28.55 -20.42 -6.01
CA SER A 266 27.49 -20.59 -7.00
C SER A 266 27.36 -22.04 -7.43
N HIS A 267 26.12 -22.46 -7.63
CA HIS A 267 25.85 -23.64 -8.43
C HIS A 267 26.04 -23.28 -9.92
N ALA A 268 26.48 -24.27 -10.70
CA ALA A 268 26.49 -24.19 -12.14
C ALA A 268 25.13 -24.58 -12.70
N TRP A 269 24.68 -23.86 -13.73
CA TRP A 269 23.46 -24.21 -14.44
C TRP A 269 23.74 -25.26 -15.51
N ASP A 270 23.12 -26.43 -15.36
CA ASP A 270 23.11 -27.50 -16.36
C ASP A 270 22.13 -27.14 -17.50
N VAL A 271 22.62 -26.32 -18.44
CA VAL A 271 21.84 -25.86 -19.58
C VAL A 271 21.43 -27.03 -20.50
N GLY A 272 22.29 -28.05 -20.65
CA GLY A 272 22.02 -29.22 -21.48
C GLY A 272 20.79 -30.01 -21.00
N ARG A 273 20.60 -30.15 -19.69
CA ARG A 273 19.40 -30.80 -19.12
C ARG A 273 18.12 -29.99 -19.29
N ASP A 274 18.20 -28.67 -19.34
CA ASP A 274 17.02 -27.81 -19.53
C ASP A 274 16.56 -27.71 -20.98
N MET A 275 17.45 -27.96 -21.95
CA MET A 275 17.15 -27.96 -23.39
C MET A 275 16.46 -29.26 -23.84
N ARG A 276 15.33 -29.59 -23.23
CA ARG A 276 14.61 -30.88 -23.42
C ARG A 276 14.00 -31.04 -24.81
N ASN A 277 13.72 -29.94 -25.50
CA ASN A 277 13.12 -29.93 -26.83
C ASN A 277 13.38 -28.59 -27.55
N VAL A 278 13.04 -28.54 -28.84
CA VAL A 278 13.25 -27.37 -29.69
C VAL A 278 12.49 -26.13 -29.18
N ALA A 279 11.34 -26.29 -28.49
CA ALA A 279 10.60 -25.14 -27.95
C ALA A 279 11.34 -24.51 -26.76
N ASP A 280 11.96 -25.31 -25.90
CA ASP A 280 12.82 -24.82 -24.81
C ASP A 280 14.05 -24.08 -25.38
N MET A 281 14.69 -24.65 -26.42
CA MET A 281 15.80 -24.01 -27.15
C MET A 281 15.40 -22.67 -27.77
N ARG A 282 14.21 -22.59 -28.37
CA ARG A 282 13.69 -21.33 -28.95
C ARG A 282 13.50 -20.26 -27.87
N ARG A 283 12.93 -20.61 -26.72
CA ARG A 283 12.75 -19.69 -25.58
C ARG A 283 14.09 -19.21 -25.03
N PHE A 284 15.05 -20.11 -24.89
CA PHE A 284 16.41 -19.75 -24.47
C PHE A 284 17.06 -18.78 -25.46
N ALA A 285 16.99 -19.06 -26.76
CA ALA A 285 17.52 -18.16 -27.80
C ALA A 285 16.83 -16.79 -27.81
N GLU A 286 15.51 -16.73 -27.59
CA GLU A 286 14.76 -15.47 -27.44
C GLU A 286 15.18 -14.67 -26.21
N SER A 287 15.56 -15.33 -25.12
CA SER A 287 16.02 -14.67 -23.89
C SER A 287 17.40 -14.03 -24.02
N LEU A 288 18.26 -14.57 -24.89
CA LEU A 288 19.62 -14.05 -25.14
C LEU A 288 19.67 -13.04 -26.27
N VAL A 289 18.97 -13.30 -27.36
CA VAL A 289 18.98 -12.45 -28.56
C VAL A 289 17.78 -11.51 -28.49
N GLU A 290 18.00 -10.28 -28.02
CA GLU A 290 16.95 -9.27 -27.92
C GLU A 290 16.40 -8.86 -29.31
N PRO A 291 15.14 -8.39 -29.41
CA PRO A 291 14.61 -7.84 -30.65
C PRO A 291 15.42 -6.64 -31.15
N SER A 292 15.82 -6.65 -32.42
CA SER A 292 16.50 -5.55 -33.10
C SER A 292 15.54 -4.71 -33.95
N THR A 293 15.94 -3.46 -34.28
CA THR A 293 15.18 -2.57 -35.18
C THR A 293 14.85 -3.22 -36.53
N ASP A 294 15.82 -3.96 -37.09
CA ASP A 294 15.60 -4.86 -38.20
C ASP A 294 15.48 -6.30 -37.65
N PRO A 295 14.27 -6.89 -37.61
CA PRO A 295 14.04 -8.20 -37.01
C PRO A 295 14.79 -9.35 -37.70
N MET A 296 15.25 -9.15 -38.95
CA MET A 296 15.94 -10.19 -39.71
C MET A 296 17.17 -10.73 -38.96
N TRP A 297 17.99 -9.84 -38.39
CA TRP A 297 19.25 -10.20 -37.73
C TRP A 297 19.01 -11.00 -36.44
N ALA A 298 18.13 -10.49 -35.57
CA ALA A 298 17.76 -11.18 -34.33
C ALA A 298 17.12 -12.55 -34.63
N ASN A 299 16.16 -12.61 -35.56
CA ASN A 299 15.50 -13.86 -35.91
C ASN A 299 16.48 -14.88 -36.50
N ALA A 300 17.34 -14.46 -37.44
CA ALA A 300 18.33 -15.35 -38.04
C ALA A 300 19.33 -15.88 -36.99
N SER A 301 19.78 -15.02 -36.07
CA SER A 301 20.69 -15.42 -34.99
C SER A 301 20.05 -16.44 -34.06
N ARG A 302 18.78 -16.21 -33.65
CA ARG A 302 18.02 -17.18 -32.85
C ARG A 302 17.90 -18.53 -33.56
N GLN A 303 17.62 -18.53 -34.86
CA GLN A 303 17.52 -19.77 -35.65
C GLN A 303 18.84 -20.54 -35.66
N ILE A 304 19.97 -19.86 -35.88
CA ILE A 304 21.28 -20.52 -35.84
C ILE A 304 21.56 -21.07 -34.43
N LEU A 305 21.31 -20.30 -33.37
CA LEU A 305 21.53 -20.75 -32.00
C LEU A 305 20.69 -21.99 -31.65
N VAL A 306 19.42 -22.03 -32.07
CA VAL A 306 18.56 -23.21 -31.92
C VAL A 306 19.16 -24.42 -32.64
N GLY A 307 19.66 -24.26 -33.86
CA GLY A 307 20.28 -25.35 -34.59
C GLY A 307 21.57 -25.88 -33.94
N LEU A 308 22.37 -24.99 -33.34
CA LEU A 308 23.58 -25.38 -32.61
C LEU A 308 23.23 -26.20 -31.36
N MET A 309 22.24 -25.76 -30.58
CA MET A 309 21.75 -26.52 -29.41
C MET A 309 21.11 -27.85 -29.82
N ALA A 310 20.35 -27.89 -30.91
CA ALA A 310 19.76 -29.13 -31.42
C ALA A 310 20.83 -30.14 -31.85
N TRP A 311 21.93 -29.66 -32.43
CA TRP A 311 23.08 -30.48 -32.79
C TRP A 311 23.84 -31.00 -31.56
N LEU A 312 24.12 -30.14 -30.58
CA LEU A 312 24.72 -30.57 -29.30
C LEU A 312 23.84 -31.63 -28.62
N GLN A 313 22.53 -31.41 -28.55
CA GLN A 313 21.59 -32.36 -27.98
C GLN A 313 21.58 -33.71 -28.73
N ALA A 314 21.61 -33.67 -30.07
CA ALA A 314 21.59 -34.88 -30.88
C ALA A 314 22.90 -35.68 -30.80
N THR A 315 24.03 -35.01 -30.58
CA THR A 315 25.36 -35.64 -30.57
C THR A 315 25.83 -36.04 -29.17
N ARG A 316 25.40 -35.32 -28.14
CA ARG A 316 25.86 -35.49 -26.75
C ARG A 316 24.73 -35.81 -25.76
N GLY A 317 23.48 -35.88 -26.20
CA GLY A 317 22.35 -36.01 -25.28
C GLY A 317 22.23 -34.77 -24.41
N SER A 318 22.06 -34.93 -23.10
CA SER A 318 22.08 -33.82 -22.13
C SER A 318 23.46 -33.49 -21.59
N GLU A 319 24.50 -34.23 -21.98
CA GLU A 319 25.86 -34.11 -21.43
C GLU A 319 26.67 -33.06 -22.22
N TRP A 320 26.15 -31.83 -22.25
CA TRP A 320 26.81 -30.66 -22.82
C TRP A 320 26.50 -29.40 -22.01
N GLY A 321 27.47 -28.49 -21.94
CA GLY A 321 27.40 -27.30 -21.10
C GLY A 321 27.64 -25.99 -21.84
N PHE A 322 27.89 -24.92 -21.09
CA PHE A 322 28.20 -23.61 -21.66
C PHE A 322 29.51 -23.61 -22.46
N ALA A 323 30.51 -24.43 -22.08
CA ALA A 323 31.75 -24.58 -22.84
C ALA A 323 31.50 -25.12 -24.26
N ASP A 324 30.71 -26.19 -24.39
CA ASP A 324 30.36 -26.76 -25.69
C ASP A 324 29.53 -25.79 -26.53
N LEU A 325 28.61 -25.06 -25.89
CA LEU A 325 27.79 -24.06 -26.57
C LEU A 325 28.62 -22.86 -27.03
N ALA A 326 29.57 -22.40 -26.22
CA ALA A 326 30.51 -21.34 -26.59
C ALA A 326 31.38 -21.76 -27.78
N GLU A 327 31.91 -22.98 -27.77
CA GLU A 327 32.66 -23.54 -28.89
C GLU A 327 31.80 -23.60 -30.15
N ALA A 328 30.56 -24.09 -30.04
CA ALA A 328 29.61 -24.19 -31.15
C ALA A 328 29.28 -22.82 -31.75
N VAL A 329 29.05 -21.79 -30.92
CA VAL A 329 28.78 -20.42 -31.37
C VAL A 329 29.99 -19.80 -32.06
N ALA A 330 31.21 -20.14 -31.62
CA ALA A 330 32.45 -19.64 -32.19
C ALA A 330 32.90 -20.37 -33.48
N MET A 331 32.18 -21.42 -33.91
CA MET A 331 32.55 -22.18 -35.09
C MET A 331 32.55 -21.32 -36.38
N PRO A 332 33.45 -21.60 -37.33
CA PRO A 332 33.40 -20.95 -38.63
C PRO A 332 32.15 -21.36 -39.40
N GLN A 333 31.68 -20.48 -40.30
CA GLN A 333 30.50 -20.71 -41.14
C GLN A 333 30.54 -22.07 -41.88
N SER A 334 31.73 -22.51 -42.31
CA SER A 334 31.94 -23.79 -42.97
C SER A 334 31.53 -25.00 -42.13
N SER A 335 31.61 -24.89 -40.81
CA SER A 335 31.20 -25.92 -39.85
C SER A 335 29.73 -25.77 -39.44
N ILE A 336 29.24 -24.52 -39.32
CA ILE A 336 27.83 -24.24 -38.98
C ILE A 336 26.88 -24.67 -40.11
N ALA A 337 27.25 -24.47 -41.38
CA ALA A 337 26.36 -24.73 -42.50
C ALA A 337 25.92 -26.21 -42.65
N PRO A 338 26.81 -27.23 -42.53
CA PRO A 338 26.41 -28.62 -42.40
C PRO A 338 25.49 -28.87 -41.21
N ILE A 339 25.81 -28.34 -40.04
CA ILE A 339 25.00 -28.51 -38.82
C ILE A 339 23.56 -28.03 -39.04
N MET A 340 23.38 -26.84 -39.63
CA MET A 340 22.05 -26.32 -39.93
C MET A 340 21.29 -27.21 -40.92
N ARG A 341 21.97 -27.77 -41.94
CA ARG A 341 21.30 -28.67 -42.90
C ARG A 341 20.77 -29.94 -42.24
N ASP A 342 21.49 -30.48 -41.28
CA ASP A 342 21.17 -31.79 -40.68
C ASP A 342 20.25 -31.67 -39.46
N HIS A 343 20.43 -30.63 -38.65
CA HIS A 343 19.75 -30.48 -37.35
C HIS A 343 18.73 -29.34 -37.30
N HIS A 344 18.78 -28.38 -38.23
CA HIS A 344 17.80 -27.29 -38.27
C HIS A 344 17.60 -26.70 -39.69
N PRO A 345 16.99 -27.46 -40.61
CA PRO A 345 16.99 -27.15 -42.05
C PRO A 345 16.36 -25.80 -42.42
N GLU A 346 15.44 -25.30 -41.58
CA GLU A 346 14.82 -23.98 -41.74
C GLU A 346 15.86 -22.84 -41.71
N ALA A 347 16.96 -23.03 -40.97
CA ALA A 347 18.06 -22.06 -40.85
C ALA A 347 19.18 -22.27 -41.87
N ALA A 348 19.19 -23.38 -42.62
CA ALA A 348 20.32 -23.73 -43.49
C ALA A 348 20.64 -22.65 -44.53
N ARG A 349 19.61 -22.03 -45.11
CA ARG A 349 19.75 -20.95 -46.10
C ARG A 349 20.42 -19.68 -45.56
N LEU A 350 20.41 -19.47 -44.23
CA LEU A 350 21.02 -18.31 -43.59
C LEU A 350 22.55 -18.35 -43.65
N VAL A 351 23.13 -19.55 -43.74
CA VAL A 351 24.57 -19.80 -43.66
C VAL A 351 25.11 -20.68 -44.81
N GLU A 352 24.28 -21.03 -45.79
CA GLU A 352 24.64 -21.93 -46.90
C GLU A 352 25.86 -21.46 -47.70
N LYS A 353 25.97 -20.14 -47.93
CA LYS A 353 27.06 -19.52 -48.70
C LYS A 353 27.66 -18.33 -47.96
N PRO A 354 28.99 -18.14 -48.01
CA PRO A 354 29.64 -16.99 -47.39
C PRO A 354 29.25 -15.72 -48.16
N THR A 355 28.40 -14.91 -47.54
CA THR A 355 27.92 -13.63 -48.05
C THR A 355 28.07 -12.56 -46.96
N VAL A 356 27.97 -11.28 -47.34
CA VAL A 356 27.95 -10.18 -46.36
C VAL A 356 26.80 -10.36 -45.36
N THR A 357 25.65 -10.85 -45.83
CA THR A 357 24.49 -11.13 -44.98
C THR A 357 24.76 -12.26 -43.99
N SER A 358 25.30 -13.41 -44.43
CA SER A 358 25.61 -14.51 -43.51
C SER A 358 26.67 -14.11 -42.49
N GLN A 359 27.68 -13.32 -42.88
CA GLN A 359 28.66 -12.77 -41.96
C GLN A 359 28.01 -11.83 -40.93
N GLY A 360 27.11 -10.94 -41.37
CA GLY A 360 26.37 -10.05 -40.48
C GLY A 360 25.51 -10.80 -39.46
N ILE A 361 24.86 -11.89 -39.88
CA ILE A 361 24.09 -12.76 -38.97
C ILE A 361 25.01 -13.39 -37.92
N LEU A 362 26.16 -13.93 -38.32
CA LEU A 362 27.10 -14.57 -37.39
C LEU A 362 27.74 -13.56 -36.42
N ILE A 363 28.02 -12.34 -36.87
CA ILE A 363 28.48 -11.24 -36.00
C ILE A 363 27.40 -10.92 -34.96
N ASN A 364 26.14 -10.82 -35.39
CA ASN A 364 25.03 -10.54 -34.49
C ASN A 364 24.80 -11.68 -33.47
N LEU A 365 24.92 -12.94 -33.91
CA LEU A 365 24.88 -14.12 -33.06
C LEU A 365 25.96 -14.05 -31.98
N ALA A 366 27.22 -13.89 -32.38
CA ALA A 366 28.35 -13.83 -31.46
C ALA A 366 28.19 -12.66 -30.45
N SER A 367 27.77 -11.49 -30.92
CA SER A 367 27.53 -10.32 -30.06
C SER A 367 26.42 -10.57 -29.04
N SER A 368 25.32 -11.22 -29.43
CA SER A 368 24.20 -11.51 -28.54
C SER A 368 24.51 -12.64 -27.55
N CYS A 369 25.42 -13.53 -27.93
CA CYS A 369 25.84 -14.68 -27.14
C CYS A 369 27.03 -14.37 -26.22
N ALA A 370 27.43 -13.11 -26.04
CA ALA A 370 28.49 -12.73 -25.09
C ALA A 370 28.30 -13.38 -23.69
N PRO A 371 27.07 -13.43 -23.11
CA PRO A 371 26.87 -14.11 -21.83
C PRO A 371 27.18 -15.61 -21.84
N ILE A 372 27.05 -16.31 -22.98
CA ILE A 372 27.41 -17.73 -23.07
C ILE A 372 28.90 -17.93 -22.85
N PHE A 373 29.75 -17.02 -23.35
CA PHE A 373 31.19 -17.08 -23.14
C PHE A 373 31.57 -16.79 -21.68
N ASP A 374 30.92 -15.81 -21.04
CA ASP A 374 31.13 -15.52 -19.61
C ASP A 374 30.73 -16.73 -18.73
N LEU A 375 29.63 -17.39 -19.07
CA LEU A 375 29.17 -18.58 -18.36
C LEU A 375 30.05 -19.81 -18.65
N ALA A 376 30.63 -19.91 -19.84
CA ALA A 376 31.61 -20.94 -20.18
C ALA A 376 32.91 -20.76 -19.39
N GLU A 377 33.39 -19.53 -19.20
CA GLU A 377 34.55 -19.26 -18.36
C GLU A 377 34.28 -19.60 -16.89
N ALA A 378 33.08 -19.30 -16.39
CA ALA A 378 32.71 -19.55 -15.01
C ALA A 378 32.42 -21.03 -14.70
N TRP A 379 31.75 -21.74 -15.60
CA TRP A 379 31.18 -23.06 -15.35
C TRP A 379 31.60 -24.14 -16.36
N GLY A 380 32.51 -23.84 -17.27
CA GLY A 380 32.86 -24.76 -18.37
C GLY A 380 33.63 -26.02 -17.95
N ASP A 381 34.27 -26.00 -16.78
CA ASP A 381 35.04 -27.13 -16.24
C ASP A 381 34.22 -28.06 -15.32
N LEU A 382 32.94 -27.72 -15.08
CA LEU A 382 32.00 -28.45 -14.22
C LEU A 382 31.08 -29.33 -15.05
#